data_AF-A0A1M5TSP7-F1
#
_entry.id   AF-A0A1M5TSP7-F1
#
_cell.length_a   1.000
_cell.length_b   1.000
_cell.length_c   1.000
_cell.angle_alpha   90.00
_cell.angle_beta   90.00
_cell.angle_gamma   90.00
#
_symmetry.space_group_name_H-M   'P 1'
#
loop_
_entity.id
_entity.type
_entity.pdbx_description
1 polymer ?
#
loop_
_entity_poly.entity_id
_entity_poly.type
_entity_poly.pdbx_seq_one_letter_code
_entity_poly.pdbx_strand_id
1 'polypeptide(L)' 'MKLLVASAFAVGLGLMAASAQAMPVYPVDKSAPNEIIRVAQGCGPGFHRGPAGACRPLFSCPPGWHPGPYGKKCFRN' A
#
# COMPACT_ATOMS: atom_id res chain seq x y z
N MET A 1 -41.89 -26.50 -25.05
CA MET A 1 -40.41 -26.40 -25.14
C MET A 1 -39.86 -24.99 -24.89
N LYS A 2 -40.41 -23.92 -25.49
CA LYS A 2 -39.93 -22.53 -25.28
C LYS A 2 -39.89 -22.07 -23.81
N LEU A 3 -40.89 -22.44 -23.01
CA LEU A 3 -40.97 -22.07 -21.59
C LEU A 3 -39.94 -22.78 -20.70
N LEU A 4 -39.53 -24.01 -21.06
CA LEU A 4 -38.53 -24.77 -20.31
C LEU A 4 -37.10 -24.24 -20.56
N VAL A 5 -36.85 -23.72 -21.75
CA VAL A 5 -35.56 -23.08 -22.08
C VAL A 5 -35.42 -21.75 -21.33
N ALA A 6 -36.51 -20.97 -21.25
CA ALA A 6 -36.52 -19.70 -20.52
C ALA A 6 -36.30 -19.89 -19.01
N SER A 7 -36.90 -20.92 -18.40
CA SER A 7 -36.72 -21.21 -16.99
C SER A 7 -35.31 -21.71 -16.66
N ALA A 8 -34.74 -22.58 -17.50
CA ALA A 8 -33.36 -23.05 -17.35
C ALA A 8 -32.35 -21.90 -17.44
N PHE A 9 -32.58 -20.94 -18.35
CA PHE A 9 -31.72 -19.77 -18.50
C PHE A 9 -31.81 -18.81 -17.31
N ALA A 10 -33.03 -18.55 -16.80
CA ALA A 10 -33.22 -17.70 -15.63
C ALA A 10 -32.58 -18.29 -14.35
N VAL A 11 -32.70 -19.61 -14.16
CA VAL A 11 -32.03 -20.32 -13.06
C VAL A 11 -30.51 -20.28 -13.22
N GLY A 12 -30.00 -20.49 -14.43
CA GLY A 12 -28.58 -20.39 -14.75
C GLY A 12 -27.97 -19.02 -14.45
N LEU A 13 -28.67 -17.93 -14.76
CA LEU A 13 -28.21 -16.58 -14.43
C LEU A 13 -28.22 -16.30 -12.91
N GLY A 14 -29.24 -16.79 -12.19
CA GLY A 14 -29.35 -16.58 -10.75
C GLY A 14 -28.18 -17.19 -9.95
N LEU A 15 -27.65 -18.33 -10.41
CA LEU A 15 -26.51 -19.01 -9.79
C LEU A 15 -25.18 -18.27 -9.99
N MET A 16 -25.06 -17.41 -11.01
CA MET A 16 -23.83 -16.66 -11.31
C MET A 16 -23.75 -15.31 -10.60
N ALA A 17 -24.83 -14.85 -9.96
CA ALA A 17 -24.89 -13.55 -9.29
C ALA A 17 -24.41 -13.57 -7.82
N ALA A 18 -24.02 -14.73 -7.28
CA ALA A 18 -23.73 -14.90 -5.85
C ALA A 18 -22.27 -14.60 -5.44
N SER A 19 -21.42 -14.07 -6.32
CA SER A 19 -20.03 -13.73 -5.98
C SER A 19 -19.87 -12.32 -5.39
N ALA A 20 -20.63 -12.01 -4.34
CA ALA A 20 -20.29 -10.88 -3.48
C ALA A 20 -19.05 -11.25 -2.66
N GLN A 21 -17.87 -10.94 -3.18
CA GLN A 21 -16.61 -11.07 -2.45
C GLN A 21 -16.58 -9.99 -1.35
N ALA A 22 -17.23 -10.26 -0.22
CA ALA A 22 -17.04 -9.46 0.98
C ALA A 22 -15.56 -9.61 1.38
N MET A 23 -14.85 -8.49 1.50
CA MET A 23 -13.46 -8.49 1.96
C MET A 23 -13.39 -9.24 3.30
N PRO A 24 -12.59 -10.32 3.41
CA PRO A 24 -12.42 -11.01 4.67
C PRO A 24 -11.94 -10.02 5.72
N VAL A 25 -12.65 -9.94 6.85
CA VAL A 25 -12.19 -9.17 8.00
C VAL A 25 -10.92 -9.84 8.49
N TYR A 26 -9.78 -9.19 8.27
CA TYR A 26 -8.48 -9.68 8.73
C TYR A 26 -8.49 -9.67 10.27
N PRO A 27 -8.23 -10.80 10.95
CA PRO A 27 -8.16 -10.82 12.40
C PRO A 27 -7.04 -9.89 12.87
N VAL A 28 -7.42 -8.90 13.67
CA VAL A 28 -6.48 -7.98 14.30
C VAL A 28 -5.90 -8.68 15.54
N ASP A 29 -5.17 -9.78 15.33
CA ASP A 29 -4.49 -10.52 16.41
C ASP A 29 -3.28 -9.75 16.98
N LYS A 30 -2.90 -8.66 16.33
CA LYS A 30 -1.90 -7.72 16.82
C LYS A 30 -2.64 -6.51 17.30
N SER A 31 -2.54 -6.21 18.61
CA SER A 31 -2.85 -4.90 19.17
C SER A 31 -2.46 -3.85 18.14
N ALA A 32 -3.39 -2.99 17.74
CA ALA A 32 -3.11 -1.89 16.83
C ALA A 32 -1.76 -1.31 17.26
N PRO A 33 -0.73 -1.33 16.39
CA PRO A 33 0.59 -0.86 16.80
C PRO A 33 0.34 0.55 17.28
N ASN A 34 0.50 0.76 18.60
CA ASN A 34 0.30 2.01 19.32
C ASN A 34 0.34 3.16 18.32
N GLU A 35 -0.82 3.77 18.04
CA GLU A 35 -1.14 4.64 16.88
C GLU A 35 -0.27 5.91 16.77
N ILE A 36 0.82 5.94 17.51
CA ILE A 36 1.94 6.83 17.40
C ILE A 36 2.66 6.57 16.07
N ILE A 37 2.24 7.31 15.05
CA ILE A 37 3.00 7.47 13.82
C ILE A 37 4.29 8.21 14.18
N ARG A 38 5.45 7.63 13.85
CA ARG A 38 6.72 8.31 14.08
C ARG A 38 6.87 9.47 13.09
N VAL A 39 6.98 10.70 13.61
CA VAL A 39 7.34 11.88 12.80
C VAL A 39 8.63 11.59 12.04
N ALA A 40 8.63 11.88 10.73
CA ALA A 40 9.80 11.67 9.88
C ALA A 40 10.37 10.24 9.95
N GLN A 41 9.49 9.23 9.99
CA GLN A 41 9.87 7.81 10.14
C GLN A 41 10.66 7.51 11.43
N GLY A 42 10.67 8.43 12.40
CA GLY A 42 11.43 8.33 13.65
C GLY A 42 12.80 9.01 13.61
N CYS A 43 13.14 9.75 12.54
CA CYS A 43 14.38 10.53 12.45
C CYS A 43 14.24 11.99 12.89
N GLY A 44 13.02 12.46 13.13
CA GLY A 44 12.75 13.85 13.53
C GLY A 44 12.72 14.86 12.36
N PRO A 45 12.32 16.11 12.63
CA PRO A 45 12.17 17.15 11.61
C PRO A 45 13.46 17.39 10.80
N GLY A 46 13.35 17.46 9.47
CA GLY A 46 14.48 17.69 8.56
C GLY A 46 15.26 16.44 8.14
N PHE A 47 14.90 15.27 8.67
CA PHE A 47 15.54 14.00 8.36
C PHE A 47 14.53 12.94 7.88
N HIS A 48 15.02 11.91 7.20
CA HIS A 48 14.24 10.71 6.85
C HIS A 48 15.08 9.46 7.04
N ARG A 49 14.43 8.29 7.15
CA ARG A 49 15.15 7.01 7.16
C ARG A 49 15.70 6.71 5.77
N GLY A 50 16.99 6.45 5.73
CA GLY A 50 17.71 5.95 4.58
C GLY A 50 17.87 4.42 4.59
N PRO A 51 18.65 3.91 3.62
CA PRO A 51 19.02 2.49 3.57
C PRO A 51 19.66 2.05 4.89
N ALA A 52 19.39 0.80 5.30
CA ALA A 52 19.81 0.24 6.58
C ALA A 52 19.26 0.96 7.84
N GLY A 53 18.25 1.83 7.70
CA GLY A 53 17.61 2.50 8.82
C GLY A 53 18.36 3.72 9.36
N ALA A 54 19.46 4.14 8.73
CA ALA A 54 20.20 5.34 9.10
C ALA A 54 19.39 6.62 8.83
N CYS A 55 19.41 7.59 9.73
CA CYS A 55 18.78 8.89 9.52
C CYS A 55 19.67 9.79 8.64
N ARG A 56 19.06 10.46 7.67
CA ARG A 56 19.75 11.36 6.72
C ARG A 56 18.92 12.62 6.42
N PRO A 57 19.54 13.75 6.03
CA PRO A 57 18.81 14.97 5.72
C PRO A 57 17.84 14.83 4.54
N LEU A 58 16.69 15.51 4.59
CA LEU A 58 15.74 15.58 3.46
C LEU A 58 16.37 16.21 2.22
N PHE A 59 17.07 17.33 2.43
CA PHE A 59 17.67 18.14 1.37
C PHE A 59 19.18 17.95 1.35
N SER A 60 19.62 16.73 1.04
CA SER A 60 21.05 16.40 0.99
C SER A 60 21.74 16.82 -0.31
N CYS A 61 20.99 17.25 -1.33
CA CYS A 61 21.52 17.59 -2.65
C CYS A 61 20.94 18.92 -3.17
N PRO A 62 21.70 19.66 -4.01
CA PRO A 62 21.20 20.86 -4.69
C PRO A 62 20.05 20.54 -5.65
N PRO A 63 19.25 21.56 -6.06
CA PRO A 63 18.25 21.40 -7.11
C PRO A 63 18.85 20.81 -8.40
N GLY A 64 18.15 19.84 -9.00
CA GLY A 64 18.60 19.12 -10.21
C GLY A 64 19.52 17.92 -9.95
N TRP A 65 19.74 17.57 -8.68
CA TRP A 65 20.53 16.40 -8.28
C TRP A 65 19.70 15.47 -7.39
N HIS A 66 19.97 14.17 -7.46
CA HIS A 66 19.39 13.17 -6.57
C HIS A 66 20.46 12.52 -5.67
N PRO A 67 20.11 12.16 -4.42
CA PRO A 67 21.01 11.40 -3.56
C PRO A 67 21.19 9.99 -4.10
N GLY A 68 22.43 9.53 -4.17
CA GLY A 68 22.74 8.15 -4.49
C GLY A 68 22.59 7.19 -3.30
N PRO A 69 23.14 5.97 -3.43
CA PRO A 69 23.11 4.98 -2.35
C PRO A 69 23.63 5.58 -1.03
N TYR A 70 22.86 5.38 0.03
CA TYR A 70 23.15 5.89 1.39
C TYR A 70 23.22 7.43 1.52
N GLY A 71 22.89 8.21 0.49
CA GLY A 71 22.91 9.68 0.55
C GLY A 71 24.31 10.30 0.67
N LYS A 72 25.38 9.56 0.38
CA LYS A 72 26.77 10.05 0.52
C LYS A 72 27.26 10.89 -0.66
N LYS A 73 26.63 10.75 -1.82
CA LYS A 73 26.99 11.43 -3.07
C LYS A 73 25.72 11.87 -3.79
N CYS A 74 25.79 13.01 -4.44
CA CYS A 74 24.73 13.50 -5.32
C CYS A 74 25.06 13.14 -6.77
N PHE A 75 24.02 12.80 -7.53
CA PHE A 75 24.09 12.47 -8.95
C PHE A 75 23.16 13.40 -9.72
N ARG A 76 23.55 13.82 -10.92
CA ARG A 76 22.72 14.70 -11.76
C ARG A 76 21.55 13.90 -12.31
N ASN A 77 20.35 14.47 -12.27
CA ASN A 77 19.16 13.91 -12.91
C ASN A 77 19.32 13.77 -14.43
#